data_AF-A0A8J7SDD5-F1
#
_entry.id   AF-A0A8J7SDD5-F1
#
_cell.length_a   1.000
_cell.length_b   1.000
_cell.length_c   1.000
_cell.angle_alpha   90.00
_cell.angle_beta   90.00
_cell.angle_gamma   90.00
#
_symmetry.space_group_name_H-M   'P 1'
#
loop_
_entity.id
_entity.type
_entity.pdbx_description
1 polymer ?
#
loop_
_entity_poly.entity_id
_entity_poly.type
_entity_poly.pdbx_seq_one_letter_code
_entity_poly.pdbx_strand_id
1 'polypeptide(L)'
;MTEEQLAILEYLNEHALGYENRRTSTEIRDTLNLESGGQTNEHVREQIRAMILEHQCCIGSGMWVDGYWIIQTEDELERVCQSLESRANSITDRANALRESWRLQNG
;
A
#
# COMPACT_ATOMS: atom_id res chain seq x y z
N MET A 1 2.41 -14.35 10.58
CA MET A 1 3.52 -13.52 10.12
C MET A 1 4.76 -14.38 9.90
N THR A 2 5.45 -14.19 8.78
CA THR A 2 6.77 -14.78 8.50
C THR A 2 7.88 -14.00 9.22
N GLU A 3 9.11 -14.53 9.23
CA GLU A 3 10.27 -13.81 9.77
C GLU A 3 10.52 -12.48 9.04
N GLU A 4 10.38 -12.46 7.71
CA GLU A 4 10.50 -11.21 6.93
C GLU A 4 9.41 -10.19 7.29
N GLN A 5 8.16 -10.63 7.46
CA GLN A 5 7.06 -9.75 7.86
C GLN A 5 7.29 -9.16 9.26
N LEU A 6 7.78 -9.97 10.20
CA LEU A 6 8.15 -9.49 11.53
C LEU A 6 9.26 -8.44 11.45
N ALA A 7 10.31 -8.69 10.67
CA ALA A 7 11.41 -7.73 10.49
C ALA A 7 10.96 -6.41 9.86
N ILE A 8 10.06 -6.45 8.86
CA ILE A 8 9.46 -5.24 8.27
C ILE A 8 8.62 -4.50 9.32
N LEU A 9 7.80 -5.22 10.08
CA LEU A 9 6.96 -4.61 11.10
C LEU A 9 7.79 -3.95 12.20
N GLU A 10 8.84 -4.62 12.69
CA GLU A 10 9.80 -4.06 13.66
C GLU A 10 10.46 -2.79 13.12
N TYR A 11 11.00 -2.86 11.89
CA TYR A 11 11.59 -1.70 11.22
C TYR A 11 10.62 -0.50 11.13
N LEU A 12 9.37 -0.74 10.74
CA LEU A 12 8.36 0.33 10.64
C LEU A 12 8.01 0.91 12.03
N ASN A 13 7.91 0.07 13.06
CA ASN A 13 7.65 0.53 14.43
C ASN A 13 8.83 1.36 15.00
N GLU A 14 10.05 1.10 14.57
CA GLU A 14 11.23 1.85 15.02
C GLU A 14 11.46 3.15 14.21
N HIS A 15 11.14 3.14 12.91
CA HIS A 15 11.62 4.17 11.99
C HIS A 15 10.52 4.91 11.20
N ALA A 16 9.27 4.48 11.30
CA ALA A 16 8.17 4.96 10.47
C ALA A 16 6.85 5.14 11.25
N LEU A 17 6.91 5.70 12.45
CA LEU A 17 5.71 6.05 13.23
C LEU A 17 5.09 7.34 12.69
N GLY A 18 3.88 7.24 12.14
CA GLY A 18 3.13 8.36 11.58
C GLY A 18 3.56 8.75 10.17
N TYR A 19 2.65 9.44 9.46
CA TYR A 19 2.74 9.71 8.03
C TYR A 19 4.01 10.48 7.62
N GLU A 20 4.47 11.41 8.45
CA GLU A 20 5.66 12.23 8.17
C GLU A 20 6.97 11.42 8.19
N ASN A 21 6.98 10.25 8.85
CA ASN A 21 8.16 9.39 8.96
C ASN A 21 8.13 8.19 8.01
N ARG A 22 7.20 8.18 7.04
CA ARG A 22 7.02 7.06 6.10
C ARG A 22 8.32 6.67 5.38
N ARG A 23 8.46 5.38 5.11
CA ARG A 23 9.61 4.77 4.44
C ARG A 23 9.21 4.13 3.12
N THR A 24 9.96 4.40 2.07
CA THR A 24 9.76 3.80 0.75
C THR A 24 10.02 2.30 0.78
N SER A 25 9.44 1.55 -0.17
CA SER A 25 9.75 0.12 -0.32
C SER A 25 11.23 -0.13 -0.58
N THR A 26 11.91 0.81 -1.25
CA THR A 26 13.36 0.76 -1.48
C THR A 26 14.14 0.89 -0.18
N GLU A 27 13.81 1.87 0.68
CA GLU A 27 14.46 2.03 1.99
C GLU A 27 14.28 0.78 2.87
N ILE A 28 13.06 0.23 2.92
CA ILE A 28 12.76 -0.99 3.69
C ILE A 28 13.58 -2.17 3.15
N ARG A 29 13.54 -2.38 1.82
CA ARG A 29 14.28 -3.45 1.15
C ARG A 29 15.78 -3.36 1.43
N ASP A 30 16.36 -2.19 1.19
CA ASP A 30 17.80 -2.00 1.28
C ASP A 30 18.30 -2.11 2.73
N THR A 31 17.51 -1.63 3.69
CA THR A 31 17.86 -1.74 5.11
C THR A 31 17.79 -3.18 5.62
N LEU A 32 16.76 -3.93 5.20
CA LEU A 32 16.54 -5.30 5.65
C LEU A 32 17.16 -6.36 4.74
N ASN A 33 17.85 -5.95 3.67
CA ASN A 33 18.45 -6.81 2.65
C ASN A 33 17.44 -7.84 2.08
N LEU A 34 16.23 -7.38 1.76
CA LEU A 34 15.15 -8.21 1.22
C LEU A 34 15.24 -8.35 -0.30
N GLU A 35 14.62 -9.39 -0.83
CA GLU A 35 14.43 -9.50 -2.28
C GLU A 35 13.57 -8.34 -2.82
N SER A 36 13.89 -7.86 -4.02
CA SER A 36 13.06 -6.84 -4.67
C SER A 36 11.78 -7.44 -5.26
N GLY A 37 11.84 -8.66 -5.81
CA GLY A 37 10.76 -9.23 -6.62
C GLY A 37 10.52 -8.49 -7.95
N GLY A 38 11.29 -7.45 -8.29
CA GLY A 38 11.11 -6.68 -9.53
C GLY A 38 11.50 -5.20 -9.40
N GLN A 39 11.35 -4.45 -10.50
CA GLN A 39 11.74 -3.02 -10.56
C GLN A 39 10.96 -2.14 -9.57
N THR A 40 9.75 -2.55 -9.17
CA THR A 40 8.87 -1.79 -8.27
C THR A 40 8.84 -2.33 -6.85
N ASN A 41 9.81 -3.17 -6.46
CA ASN A 41 9.88 -3.83 -5.15
C ASN A 41 8.63 -4.66 -4.81
N GLU A 42 8.12 -5.43 -5.78
CA GLU A 42 6.87 -6.19 -5.67
C GLU A 42 6.85 -7.10 -4.44
N HIS A 43 7.97 -7.74 -4.10
CA HIS A 43 8.09 -8.61 -2.93
C HIS A 43 7.75 -7.88 -1.62
N VAL A 44 8.40 -6.73 -1.37
CA VAL A 44 8.14 -5.93 -0.15
C VAL A 44 6.68 -5.46 -0.12
N ARG A 45 6.12 -5.06 -1.26
CA ARG A 45 4.72 -4.61 -1.35
C ARG A 45 3.74 -5.74 -1.04
N GLU A 46 4.03 -6.94 -1.50
CA GLU A 46 3.22 -8.13 -1.22
C GLU A 46 3.26 -8.51 0.25
N GLN A 47 4.44 -8.47 0.90
CA GLN A 47 4.55 -8.71 2.33
C GLN A 47 3.72 -7.69 3.14
N ILE A 48 3.82 -6.39 2.81
CA ILE A 48 3.05 -5.34 3.49
C ILE A 48 1.54 -5.52 3.27
N ARG A 49 1.13 -5.88 2.06
CA ARG A 49 -0.28 -6.16 1.77
C ARG A 49 -0.79 -7.35 2.58
N ALA A 50 -0.02 -8.43 2.67
CA ALA A 50 -0.37 -9.60 3.46
C ALA A 50 -0.48 -9.23 4.96
N MET A 51 0.45 -8.44 5.48
CA MET A 51 0.38 -7.95 6.87
C MET A 51 -0.92 -7.15 7.17
N ILE A 52 -1.34 -6.28 6.24
CA ILE A 52 -2.60 -5.53 6.41
C ILE A 52 -3.81 -6.46 6.36
N LEU A 53 -3.89 -7.33 5.34
CA LEU A 53 -5.10 -8.12 5.05
C LEU A 53 -5.25 -9.36 5.94
N GLU A 54 -4.14 -10.00 6.30
CA GLU A 54 -4.13 -11.31 6.96
C GLU A 54 -3.71 -11.22 8.44
N HIS A 55 -3.02 -10.14 8.82
CA HIS A 55 -2.50 -9.95 10.17
C HIS A 55 -2.99 -8.67 10.84
N GLN A 56 -3.88 -7.91 10.19
CA GLN A 56 -4.51 -6.70 10.72
C GLN A 56 -3.51 -5.63 11.17
N CYS A 57 -2.31 -5.60 10.57
CA CYS A 57 -1.33 -4.57 10.87
C CYS A 57 -1.83 -3.21 10.34
N CYS A 58 -1.88 -2.21 11.21
CA CYS A 58 -2.35 -0.86 10.88
C CYS A 58 -1.26 -0.05 10.15
N ILE A 59 -0.97 -0.45 8.92
CA ILE A 59 0.08 0.15 8.09
C ILE A 59 -0.58 1.05 7.04
N GLY A 60 -0.17 2.31 7.03
CA GLY A 60 -0.59 3.28 6.03
C GLY A 60 0.13 3.07 4.70
N SER A 61 -0.61 3.27 3.62
CA SER A 61 -0.08 3.35 2.26
C SER A 61 -0.95 4.30 1.43
N GLY A 62 -0.36 5.12 0.57
CA GLY A 62 -1.09 6.12 -0.21
C GLY A 62 -0.94 5.93 -1.72
N MET A 63 -1.93 6.41 -2.48
CA MET A 63 -1.90 6.35 -3.95
C MET A 63 -0.93 7.38 -4.57
N TRP A 64 -0.76 8.54 -3.93
CA TRP A 64 -0.02 9.69 -4.45
C TRP A 64 1.27 9.99 -3.70
N VAL A 65 1.58 9.19 -2.70
CA VAL A 65 2.69 9.39 -1.78
C VAL A 65 3.38 8.06 -1.59
N ASP A 66 4.68 8.08 -1.84
CA ASP A 66 5.51 6.91 -1.71
C ASP A 66 5.77 6.62 -0.23
N GLY A 67 5.74 5.32 0.08
CA GLY A 67 6.16 4.78 1.36
C GLY A 67 5.04 4.26 2.25
N TYR A 68 5.49 3.73 3.38
CA TYR A 68 4.73 2.97 4.36
C TYR A 68 5.06 3.47 5.76
N TRP A 69 4.08 3.46 6.65
CA TRP A 69 4.22 3.91 8.03
C TRP A 69 3.23 3.17 8.95
N ILE A 70 3.52 3.13 10.24
CA ILE A 70 2.53 2.71 11.24
C ILE A 70 1.60 3.89 11.51
N ILE A 71 0.31 3.69 11.26
CA ILE A 71 -0.73 4.70 11.51
C ILE A 71 -0.80 4.96 13.02
N GLN A 72 -0.75 6.24 13.42
CA GLN A 72 -0.76 6.68 14.81
C GLN A 72 -2.07 7.37 15.21
N THR A 73 -2.83 7.88 14.24
CA THR A 73 -4.04 8.67 14.51
C THR A 73 -5.21 8.24 13.63
N GLU A 74 -6.43 8.51 14.09
CA GLU A 74 -7.66 8.27 13.32
C GLU A 74 -7.68 9.11 12.04
N ASP A 75 -7.17 10.34 12.06
CA ASP A 75 -7.03 11.18 10.87
C ASP A 75 -6.15 10.55 9.80
N GLU A 76 -5.04 9.91 10.20
CA GLU A 76 -4.18 9.18 9.27
C GLU A 76 -4.89 7.96 8.69
N LEU A 77 -5.62 7.21 9.51
CA LEU A 77 -6.43 6.07 9.07
C LEU A 77 -7.47 6.51 8.05
N GLU A 78 -8.25 7.54 8.38
CA GLU A 78 -9.32 8.06 7.53
C GLU A 78 -8.78 8.53 6.18
N ARG A 79 -7.65 9.24 6.16
CA ARG A 79 -6.98 9.64 4.90
C ARG A 79 -6.59 8.44 4.04
N VAL A 80 -6.03 7.39 4.65
CA VAL A 80 -5.66 6.16 3.93
C VAL A 80 -6.91 5.48 3.35
N CYS A 81 -7.95 5.32 4.16
CA CYS A 81 -9.23 4.73 3.73
C CYS A 81 -9.85 5.52 2.56
N GLN A 82 -9.98 6.85 2.70
CA GLN A 82 -10.48 7.73 1.64
C GLN A 82 -9.66 7.62 0.34
N SER A 83 -8.33 7.51 0.44
CA SER A 83 -7.46 7.32 -0.73
C SER A 83 -7.73 5.98 -1.42
N LEU A 84 -7.97 4.90 -0.67
CA LEU A 84 -8.25 3.58 -1.21
C LEU A 84 -9.63 3.52 -1.86
N GLU A 85 -10.65 4.08 -1.22
CA GLU A 85 -12.00 4.17 -1.74
C GLU A 85 -12.06 5.01 -3.02
N SER A 86 -11.38 6.16 -3.04
CA SER A 86 -11.27 6.99 -4.24
C SER A 86 -10.65 6.24 -5.41
N ARG A 87 -9.61 5.42 -5.14
CA ARG A 87 -8.98 4.57 -6.16
C ARG A 87 -9.93 3.49 -6.68
N ALA A 88 -10.69 2.84 -5.79
CA ALA A 88 -11.68 1.84 -6.16
C ALA A 88 -12.80 2.42 -7.05
N ASN A 89 -13.27 3.62 -6.70
CA ASN A 89 -14.27 4.35 -7.49
C ASN A 89 -13.74 4.67 -8.90
N SER A 90 -12.54 5.24 -9.00
CA SER A 90 -11.91 5.57 -10.30
C SER A 90 -11.74 4.35 -11.21
N ILE A 91 -11.36 3.20 -10.65
CA ILE A 91 -11.25 1.94 -11.41
C ILE A 91 -12.63 1.50 -11.92
N THR A 92 -13.66 1.60 -11.09
CA THR A 92 -15.04 1.25 -11.44
C THR A 92 -15.58 2.17 -12.55
N ASP A 93 -15.37 3.48 -12.44
CA ASP A 93 -15.77 4.46 -13.47
C ASP A 93 -15.11 4.15 -14.81
N ARG A 94 -13.81 3.86 -14.82
CA ARG A 94 -13.08 3.48 -16.03
C ARG A 94 -13.65 2.20 -16.64
N ALA A 95 -13.98 1.20 -15.84
CA ALA A 95 -14.60 -0.03 -16.32
C ALA A 95 -15.98 0.23 -16.96
N ASN A 96 -16.79 1.10 -16.36
CA ASN A 96 -18.10 1.47 -16.89
C ASN A 96 -17.98 2.25 -18.21
N ALA A 97 -17.06 3.21 -18.30
CA ALA A 97 -16.82 3.96 -19.54
C ALA A 97 -16.41 3.04 -20.70
N LEU A 98 -15.56 2.03 -20.44
CA LEU A 98 -15.17 1.04 -21.45
C LEU A 98 -16.37 0.20 -21.93
N ARG A 99 -17.21 -0.27 -21.00
CA ARG A 99 -18.43 -1.03 -21.34
C ARG A 99 -19.38 -0.21 -22.19
N GLU A 100 -19.58 1.06 -21.86
CA GLU A 100 -20.47 1.94 -22.60
C GLU A 100 -19.91 2.26 -24.00
N SER A 101 -18.62 2.58 -24.08
CA SER A 101 -17.95 2.78 -25.37
C SER A 101 -18.08 1.56 -26.29
N TRP A 102 -17.96 0.35 -25.75
CA TRP A 102 -18.13 -0.88 -26.53
C TRP A 102 -19.57 -1.03 -27.07
N ARG A 103 -20.58 -0.77 -26.22
CA ARG A 103 -22.00 -0.81 -26.60
C ARG A 103 -22.31 0.18 -27.72
N LEU A 104 -21.81 1.42 -27.64
CA LEU A 104 -22.05 2.43 -28.66
C LEU A 104 -21.40 2.10 -30.02
N GLN A 105 -20.29 1.36 -30.02
CA GLN A 105 -19.57 0.99 -31.24
C GLN A 105 -20.08 -0.29 -31.90
N ASN A 106 -20.72 -1.19 -31.14
CA ASN A 106 -21.09 -2.54 -31.60
C ASN A 106 -22.57 -2.90 -31.37
N GLY A 107 -23.37 -1.95 -30.89
CA GLY A 107 -24.81 -2.10 -30.64
C GLY A 107 -25.67 -1.51 -31.75
#